data_AF-A0A1C7AEW5-F1
#
_entry.id   AF-A0A1C7AEW5-F1
#
_cell.length_a   1.000
_cell.length_b   1.000
_cell.length_c   1.000
_cell.angle_alpha   90.00
_cell.angle_beta   90.00
_cell.angle_gamma   90.00
#
_symmetry.space_group_name_H-M   'P 1'
#
loop_
_entity.id
_entity.type
_entity.pdbx_description
1 polymer ?
#
loop_
_entity_poly.entity_id
_entity_poly.type
_entity_poly.pdbx_seq_one_letter_code
_entity_poly.pdbx_strand_id
1 'polypeptide(L)'
;MSEARDSMERELEVVKLELDQDGSPVSIEPRGWFVCFVPGLVKQWWHPFVHQRHKHVFAMRPAGPGQWTLFEPWWHRLLTATITSEQARKFLIWGARGDVLHVREAVPGRGSQVRGWMTCATLASYLLGRKYWVWTPHGLYKLLLREPGVCRVDVSALLRLDEAQLADASLVIAACEECAPGAPKRRPGAPKPFCINCGRDLVPGWERPGAQQQGTAYGAGGRS
;
A
#
# COMPACT_ATOMS: atom_id res chain seq x y z
N MET A 1 -36.27 17.84 54.51
CA MET A 1 -36.19 16.55 53.79
C MET A 1 -35.72 16.83 52.37
N SER A 2 -34.52 16.33 52.04
CA SER A 2 -34.07 15.97 50.67
C SER A 2 -33.85 17.08 49.62
N GLU A 3 -32.97 18.04 49.90
CA GLU A 3 -32.13 18.67 48.86
C GLU A 3 -30.87 17.82 48.64
N ALA A 4 -31.02 16.71 47.91
CA ALA A 4 -29.91 15.79 47.63
C ALA A 4 -29.99 15.24 46.21
N ARG A 5 -30.05 16.14 45.22
CA ARG A 5 -29.97 15.78 43.79
C ARG A 5 -29.11 16.72 42.96
N ASP A 6 -28.07 17.31 43.57
CA ASP A 6 -27.22 18.29 42.88
C ASP A 6 -25.73 18.06 43.12
N SER A 7 -25.22 16.85 42.82
CA SER A 7 -23.77 16.58 42.91
C SER A 7 -23.30 15.41 42.06
N MET A 8 -23.76 15.32 40.81
CA MET A 8 -23.13 14.44 39.81
C MET A 8 -23.05 15.04 38.40
N GLU A 9 -23.05 16.37 38.27
CA GLU A 9 -22.42 16.99 37.10
C GLU A 9 -20.91 16.78 37.25
N ARG A 10 -20.41 15.68 36.67
CA ARG A 10 -18.97 15.58 36.38
C ARG A 10 -18.68 16.73 35.44
N GLU A 11 -17.98 17.75 35.93
CA GLU A 11 -17.28 18.71 35.09
C GLU A 11 -16.45 17.90 34.08
N LEU A 12 -16.95 17.79 32.86
CA LEU A 12 -16.19 17.28 31.75
C LEU A 12 -15.13 18.33 31.49
N GLU A 13 -13.90 18.08 31.95
CA GLU A 13 -12.76 18.89 31.54
C GLU A 13 -12.72 18.91 30.01
N VAL A 14 -13.02 20.08 29.44
CA VAL A 14 -12.98 20.29 28.00
C VAL A 14 -11.51 20.36 27.61
N VAL A 15 -10.95 19.22 27.21
CA VAL A 15 -9.60 19.14 26.67
C VAL A 15 -9.58 19.85 25.31
N LYS A 16 -8.91 21.00 25.25
CA LYS A 16 -8.70 21.73 23.99
C LYS A 16 -7.75 20.93 23.11
N LEU A 17 -8.28 20.38 22.02
CA LEU A 17 -7.48 19.66 21.02
C LEU A 17 -6.71 20.65 20.15
N GLU A 18 -5.39 20.55 20.16
CA GLU A 18 -4.54 21.22 19.17
C GLU A 18 -4.67 20.49 17.83
N LEU A 19 -4.86 21.26 16.76
CA LEU A 19 -4.96 20.74 15.40
C LEU A 19 -3.72 21.14 14.61
N ASP A 20 -3.29 20.28 13.70
CA ASP A 20 -2.23 20.60 12.75
C ASP A 20 -2.74 21.51 11.61
N GLN A 21 -1.84 21.84 10.67
CA GLN A 21 -2.13 22.70 9.52
C GLN A 21 -3.27 22.18 8.62
N ASP A 22 -3.57 20.89 8.68
CA ASP A 22 -4.59 20.22 7.88
C ASP A 22 -5.89 19.99 8.68
N GLY A 23 -5.96 20.51 9.91
CA GLY A 23 -7.11 20.38 10.80
C GLY A 23 -7.23 19.01 11.49
N SER A 24 -6.16 18.21 11.48
CA SER A 24 -6.11 16.91 12.14
C SER A 24 -5.59 17.03 13.57
N PRO A 25 -6.11 16.25 14.55
CA PRO A 25 -5.53 16.17 15.88
C PRO A 25 -4.10 15.61 15.91
N VAL A 26 -3.71 14.91 14.84
CA VAL A 26 -2.37 14.33 14.66
C VAL A 26 -1.92 14.42 13.21
N SER A 27 -0.67 14.80 12.98
CA SER A 27 -0.09 14.76 11.64
C SER A 27 0.23 13.34 11.22
N ILE A 28 -0.20 12.97 10.02
CA ILE A 28 -0.04 11.62 9.46
C ILE A 28 0.90 11.67 8.26
N GLU A 29 2.02 10.97 8.36
CA GLU A 29 2.97 10.83 7.26
C GLU A 29 2.39 9.96 6.12
N PRO A 30 2.45 10.42 4.86
CA PRO A 30 1.98 9.64 3.72
C PRO A 30 2.77 8.33 3.54
N ARG A 31 2.07 7.20 3.39
CA ARG A 31 2.67 5.88 3.17
C ARG A 31 2.45 5.34 1.76
N GLY A 32 3.20 4.30 1.42
CA GLY A 32 3.03 3.52 0.19
C GLY A 32 2.03 2.38 0.36
N TRP A 33 1.30 2.10 -0.71
CA TRP A 33 0.33 0.99 -0.82
C TRP A 33 0.64 0.14 -2.05
N PHE A 34 0.50 -1.18 -1.90
CA PHE A 34 0.32 -2.10 -3.03
C PHE A 34 -1.15 -2.08 -3.41
N VAL A 35 -1.46 -1.45 -4.55
CA VAL A 35 -2.80 -1.37 -5.12
C VAL A 35 -2.93 -2.48 -6.15
N CYS A 36 -3.75 -3.47 -5.83
CA CYS A 36 -3.88 -4.73 -6.57
C CYS A 36 -5.16 -4.70 -7.41
N PHE A 37 -5.00 -4.66 -8.73
CA PHE A 37 -6.07 -4.77 -9.71
C PHE A 37 -6.19 -6.23 -10.14
N VAL A 38 -7.32 -6.86 -9.88
CA VAL A 38 -7.42 -8.32 -9.96
C VAL A 38 -8.67 -8.81 -10.70
N PRO A 39 -8.62 -10.00 -11.30
CA PRO A 39 -9.81 -10.65 -11.82
C PRO A 39 -10.74 -11.03 -10.66
N GLY A 40 -12.04 -11.11 -10.95
CA GLY A 40 -13.01 -11.60 -9.96
C GLY A 40 -12.76 -13.07 -9.62
N LEU A 41 -12.88 -13.43 -8.34
CA LEU A 41 -12.69 -14.79 -7.84
C LEU A 41 -13.80 -15.74 -8.31
N VAL A 42 -15.03 -15.22 -8.44
CA VAL A 42 -16.22 -15.97 -8.86
C VAL A 42 -16.77 -15.35 -10.13
N LYS A 43 -17.14 -16.18 -11.13
CA LYS A 43 -17.73 -15.69 -12.38
C LYS A 43 -19.08 -15.01 -12.11
N GLN A 44 -19.21 -13.76 -12.52
CA GLN A 44 -20.48 -13.02 -12.49
C GLN A 44 -21.00 -12.78 -13.91
N TRP A 45 -22.30 -12.59 -14.06
CA TRP A 45 -22.95 -12.38 -15.36
C TRP A 45 -22.44 -11.12 -16.07
N TRP A 46 -22.04 -10.09 -15.31
CA TRP A 46 -21.52 -8.82 -15.85
C TRP A 46 -20.04 -8.86 -16.19
N HIS A 47 -19.32 -9.94 -15.86
CA HIS A 47 -17.88 -10.09 -16.14
C HIS A 47 -17.47 -9.89 -17.61
N PRO A 48 -18.28 -10.25 -18.63
CA PRO A 48 -17.95 -9.99 -20.02
C PRO A 48 -17.91 -8.50 -20.40
N PHE A 49 -18.58 -7.63 -19.64
CA PHE A 49 -18.69 -6.20 -19.94
C PHE A 49 -17.61 -5.35 -19.26
N VAL A 50 -16.67 -5.99 -18.55
CA VAL A 50 -15.59 -5.31 -17.81
C VAL A 50 -14.22 -5.87 -18.17
N HIS A 51 -13.16 -5.13 -17.87
CA HIS A 51 -11.79 -5.56 -18.13
C HIS A 51 -11.49 -6.90 -17.46
N GLN A 52 -11.01 -7.88 -18.24
CA GLN A 52 -10.89 -9.27 -17.78
C GLN A 52 -9.97 -9.42 -16.55
N ARG A 53 -8.91 -8.62 -16.47
CA ARG A 53 -7.92 -8.64 -15.38
C ARG A 53 -8.22 -7.66 -14.25
N HIS A 54 -9.08 -6.65 -14.45
CA HIS A 54 -9.28 -5.55 -13.50
C HIS A 54 -10.77 -5.44 -13.16
N LYS A 55 -11.30 -6.48 -12.52
CA LYS A 55 -12.71 -6.53 -12.10
C LYS A 55 -12.89 -6.04 -10.68
N HIS A 56 -11.82 -6.12 -9.89
CA HIS A 56 -11.78 -5.70 -8.51
C HIS A 56 -10.47 -4.98 -8.21
N VAL A 57 -10.47 -4.14 -7.18
CA VAL A 57 -9.26 -3.52 -6.64
C VAL A 57 -9.30 -3.52 -5.13
N PHE A 58 -8.18 -3.90 -4.54
CA PHE A 58 -7.91 -3.81 -3.10
C PHE A 58 -6.53 -3.19 -2.90
N ALA A 59 -6.22 -2.80 -1.67
CA ALA A 59 -4.92 -2.26 -1.32
C ALA A 59 -4.37 -2.95 -0.08
N MET A 60 -3.06 -3.14 -0.04
CA MET A 60 -2.38 -3.65 1.15
C MET A 60 -1.05 -2.95 1.35
N ARG A 61 -0.61 -2.83 2.59
CA ARG A 61 0.71 -2.30 2.93
C ARG A 61 1.27 -3.02 4.14
N PRO A 62 2.59 -3.03 4.32
CA PRO A 62 3.22 -3.46 5.56
C PRO A 62 2.78 -2.58 6.74
N ALA A 63 2.55 -3.17 7.90
CA ALA A 63 2.17 -2.48 9.13
C ALA A 63 3.24 -2.62 10.24
N GLY A 64 4.10 -3.63 10.13
CA GLY A 64 5.17 -3.95 11.07
C GLY A 64 5.76 -5.33 10.76
N PRO A 65 6.71 -5.83 11.56
CA PRO A 65 7.30 -7.15 11.37
C PRO A 65 6.22 -8.24 11.31
N GLY A 66 6.14 -8.93 10.16
CA GLY A 66 5.17 -10.00 9.93
C GLY A 66 3.72 -9.54 9.73
N GLN A 67 3.44 -8.24 9.81
CA GLN A 67 2.08 -7.67 9.81
C GLN A 67 1.83 -6.79 8.59
N TRP A 68 0.62 -6.88 8.05
CA TRP A 68 0.16 -6.13 6.90
C TRP A 68 -1.19 -5.50 7.17
N THR A 69 -1.39 -4.25 6.79
CA THR A 69 -2.71 -3.66 6.69
C THR A 69 -3.32 -4.03 5.34
N LEU A 70 -4.50 -4.65 5.38
CA LEU A 70 -5.35 -4.90 4.23
C LEU A 70 -6.50 -3.89 4.22
N PHE A 71 -6.76 -3.31 3.04
CA PHE A 71 -7.94 -2.54 2.71
C PHE A 71 -8.67 -3.25 1.56
N GLU A 72 -9.80 -3.86 1.87
CA GLU A 72 -10.57 -4.73 0.98
C GLU A 72 -12.01 -4.21 0.89
N PRO A 73 -12.35 -3.44 -0.16
CA PRO A 73 -13.72 -3.00 -0.41
C PRO A 73 -14.53 -4.11 -1.08
N TRP A 74 -15.11 -5.00 -0.28
CA TRP A 74 -16.07 -6.00 -0.76
C TRP A 74 -17.41 -5.38 -1.17
N TRP A 75 -18.16 -6.14 -1.97
CA TRP A 75 -19.46 -5.72 -2.55
C TRP A 75 -20.42 -5.10 -1.52
N HIS A 76 -20.50 -5.65 -0.31
CA HIS A 76 -21.43 -5.23 0.73
C HIS A 76 -20.74 -4.73 2.00
N ARG A 77 -19.40 -4.64 2.00
CA ARG A 77 -18.64 -4.29 3.20
C ARG A 77 -17.28 -3.72 2.82
N LEU A 78 -16.87 -2.64 3.50
CA LEU A 78 -15.47 -2.25 3.55
C LEU A 78 -14.77 -2.99 4.70
N LEU A 79 -13.73 -3.76 4.39
CA LEU A 79 -12.90 -4.43 5.37
C LEU A 79 -11.55 -3.72 5.47
N THR A 80 -11.16 -3.36 6.70
CA THR A 80 -9.79 -3.05 7.06
C THR A 80 -9.33 -4.03 8.12
N ALA A 81 -8.15 -4.63 7.93
CA ALA A 81 -7.65 -5.65 8.84
C ALA A 81 -6.13 -5.64 8.89
N THR A 82 -5.57 -5.99 10.05
CA THR A 82 -4.17 -6.41 10.14
C THR A 82 -4.10 -7.91 9.89
N ILE A 83 -3.35 -8.32 8.87
CA ILE A 83 -3.19 -9.71 8.44
C ILE A 83 -1.72 -10.15 8.58
N THR A 84 -1.50 -11.45 8.69
CA THR A 84 -0.15 -12.03 8.73
C THR A 84 0.52 -11.99 7.37
N SER A 85 1.84 -12.16 7.32
CA SER A 85 2.57 -12.26 6.04
C SER A 85 2.15 -13.47 5.20
N GLU A 86 1.78 -14.59 5.84
CA GLU A 86 1.19 -15.75 5.16
C GLU A 86 -0.14 -15.39 4.47
N GLN A 87 -1.02 -14.67 5.17
CA GLN A 87 -2.28 -14.19 4.60
C GLN A 87 -2.03 -13.17 3.49
N ALA A 88 -1.11 -12.22 3.69
CA ALA A 88 -0.71 -11.24 2.69
C ALA A 88 -0.18 -11.91 1.41
N ARG A 89 0.58 -13.00 1.53
CA ARG A 89 1.06 -13.80 0.40
C ARG A 89 -0.08 -14.35 -0.45
N LYS A 90 -1.18 -14.81 0.18
CA LYS A 90 -2.39 -15.27 -0.56
C LYS A 90 -3.01 -14.13 -1.38
N PHE A 91 -3.07 -12.92 -0.82
CA PHE A 91 -3.52 -11.73 -1.57
C PHE A 91 -2.55 -11.34 -2.70
N LEU A 92 -1.23 -11.42 -2.49
CA LEU A 92 -0.25 -11.16 -3.53
C LEU A 92 -0.35 -12.17 -4.69
N ILE A 93 -0.59 -13.46 -4.40
CA ILE A 93 -0.86 -14.47 -5.44
C ILE A 93 -2.08 -14.10 -6.28
N TRP A 94 -3.13 -13.56 -5.65
CA TRP A 94 -4.28 -13.04 -6.39
C TRP A 94 -3.93 -11.79 -7.19
N GLY A 95 -3.16 -10.87 -6.60
CA GLY A 95 -2.58 -9.69 -7.25
C GLY A 95 -1.81 -10.03 -8.53
N ALA A 96 -1.00 -11.10 -8.51
CA ALA A 96 -0.23 -11.58 -9.65
C ALA A 96 -1.09 -12.00 -10.86
N ARG A 97 -2.39 -12.29 -10.65
CA ARG A 97 -3.33 -12.62 -11.74
C ARG A 97 -3.82 -11.38 -12.51
N GLY A 98 -3.56 -10.18 -11.99
CA GLY A 98 -3.84 -8.91 -12.65
C GLY A 98 -2.62 -8.01 -12.66
N ASP A 99 -2.73 -6.83 -12.07
CA ASP A 99 -1.67 -5.83 -12.03
C ASP A 99 -1.54 -5.27 -10.61
N VAL A 100 -0.31 -5.11 -10.13
CA VAL A 100 -0.03 -4.48 -8.84
C VAL A 100 0.76 -3.20 -9.06
N LEU A 101 0.22 -2.09 -8.56
CA LEU A 101 0.88 -0.79 -8.56
C LEU A 101 1.35 -0.46 -7.16
N HIS A 102 2.53 0.13 -7.04
CA HIS A 102 2.96 0.78 -5.81
C HIS A 102 2.62 2.27 -5.89
N VAL A 103 1.81 2.73 -4.95
CA VAL A 103 1.22 4.08 -4.98
C VAL A 103 1.36 4.74 -3.63
N ARG A 104 1.87 5.98 -3.63
CA ARG A 104 1.93 6.80 -2.42
C ARG A 104 0.60 7.52 -2.22
N GLU A 105 0.02 7.38 -1.03
CA GLU A 105 -1.17 8.15 -0.67
C GLU A 105 -0.85 9.64 -0.55
N ALA A 106 -1.85 10.50 -0.69
CA ALA A 106 -1.73 11.91 -0.36
C ALA A 106 -2.49 12.18 0.93
N VAL A 107 -1.82 12.80 1.90
CA VAL A 107 -2.41 13.26 3.17
C VAL A 107 -2.29 14.78 3.21
N PRO A 108 -3.37 15.54 3.46
CA PRO A 108 -4.76 15.09 3.68
C PRO A 108 -5.47 14.67 2.37
N GLY A 109 -4.79 14.83 1.22
CA GLY A 109 -5.30 14.43 -0.08
C GLY A 109 -6.25 15.45 -0.71
N ARG A 110 -6.97 15.02 -1.75
CA ARG A 110 -7.91 15.85 -2.53
C ARG A 110 -9.29 15.18 -2.62
N GLY A 111 -9.65 14.41 -1.61
CA GLY A 111 -10.95 13.75 -1.52
C GLY A 111 -12.08 14.76 -1.42
N SER A 112 -13.23 14.45 -2.04
CA SER A 112 -14.47 15.24 -1.85
C SER A 112 -15.24 14.73 -0.63
N GLN A 113 -15.93 15.62 0.08
CA GLN A 113 -16.90 15.23 1.12
C GLN A 113 -18.18 14.63 0.52
N VAL A 114 -18.44 14.88 -0.77
CA VAL A 114 -19.57 14.29 -1.49
C VAL A 114 -19.29 12.79 -1.71
N ARG A 115 -19.94 11.95 -0.91
CA ARG A 115 -19.83 10.49 -0.98
C ARG A 115 -20.81 9.99 -2.05
N GLY A 116 -20.33 9.82 -3.28
CA GLY A 116 -21.09 9.17 -4.35
C GLY A 116 -21.16 7.64 -4.19
N TRP A 117 -21.13 6.91 -5.30
CA TRP A 117 -21.16 5.44 -5.31
C TRP A 117 -19.90 4.80 -4.73
N MET A 118 -20.05 3.97 -3.69
CA MET A 118 -18.95 3.27 -3.00
C MET A 118 -18.47 2.01 -3.73
N THR A 119 -17.99 2.15 -4.96
CA THR A 119 -17.35 1.04 -5.68
C THR A 119 -15.95 0.76 -5.12
N CYS A 120 -15.38 -0.42 -5.40
CA CYS A 120 -14.00 -0.74 -4.98
C CYS A 120 -12.97 0.24 -5.56
N ALA A 121 -13.13 0.67 -6.81
CA ALA A 121 -12.27 1.68 -7.44
C ALA A 121 -12.40 3.03 -6.74
N THR A 122 -13.62 3.41 -6.41
CA THR A 122 -13.91 4.67 -5.75
C THR A 122 -13.34 4.72 -4.33
N LEU A 123 -13.52 3.63 -3.57
CA LEU A 123 -13.01 3.49 -2.20
C LEU A 123 -11.48 3.43 -2.17
N ALA A 124 -10.85 2.71 -3.12
CA ALA A 124 -9.39 2.71 -3.27
C ALA A 124 -8.86 4.09 -3.67
N SER A 125 -9.55 4.81 -4.58
CA SER A 125 -9.19 6.19 -4.92
C SER A 125 -9.26 7.11 -3.70
N TYR A 126 -10.28 6.93 -2.86
CA TYR A 126 -10.45 7.71 -1.62
C TYR A 126 -9.37 7.40 -0.59
N LEU A 127 -9.04 6.12 -0.39
CA LEU A 127 -7.91 5.67 0.44
C LEU A 127 -6.62 6.38 0.04
N LEU A 128 -6.36 6.48 -1.26
CA LEU A 128 -5.14 7.10 -1.79
C LEU A 128 -5.16 8.64 -1.76
N GLY A 129 -6.21 9.26 -1.23
CA GLY A 129 -6.36 10.72 -1.19
C GLY A 129 -6.54 11.35 -2.57
N ARG A 130 -7.08 10.62 -3.55
CA ARG A 130 -7.31 11.09 -4.93
C ARG A 130 -8.74 11.58 -5.14
N LYS A 131 -8.93 12.39 -6.19
CA LYS A 131 -10.26 12.90 -6.57
C LYS A 131 -11.18 11.76 -7.04
N TYR A 132 -12.45 11.86 -6.68
CA TYR A 132 -13.47 10.79 -6.71
C TYR A 132 -13.98 10.37 -8.12
N TRP A 133 -13.39 10.85 -9.21
CA TRP A 133 -13.95 10.64 -10.56
C TRP A 133 -13.44 9.37 -11.23
N VAL A 134 -13.65 8.22 -10.59
CA VAL A 134 -13.24 6.93 -11.13
C VAL A 134 -14.29 5.86 -10.91
N TRP A 135 -14.81 5.31 -12.01
CA TRP A 135 -15.97 4.41 -11.99
C TRP A 135 -15.60 2.93 -12.08
N THR A 136 -14.40 2.60 -12.55
CA THR A 136 -13.98 1.20 -12.76
C THR A 136 -12.56 0.96 -12.26
N PRO A 137 -12.23 -0.26 -11.81
CA PRO A 137 -10.87 -0.60 -11.41
C PRO A 137 -9.87 -0.37 -12.56
N HIS A 138 -10.23 -0.69 -13.80
CA HIS A 138 -9.37 -0.42 -14.95
C HIS A 138 -9.19 1.08 -15.22
N GLY A 139 -10.22 1.90 -15.00
CA GLY A 139 -10.11 3.36 -15.03
C GLY A 139 -9.11 3.87 -14.00
N LEU A 140 -9.20 3.38 -12.77
CA LEU A 140 -8.28 3.74 -11.68
C LEU A 140 -6.85 3.33 -12.02
N TYR A 141 -6.64 2.11 -12.51
CA TYR A 141 -5.33 1.63 -12.95
C TYR A 141 -4.67 2.59 -13.94
N LYS A 142 -5.40 2.99 -15.00
CA LYS A 142 -4.86 3.91 -16.02
C LYS A 142 -4.55 5.30 -15.48
N LEU A 143 -5.33 5.77 -14.52
CA LEU A 143 -5.09 7.06 -13.88
C LEU A 143 -3.84 7.01 -12.99
N LEU A 144 -3.74 6.01 -12.11
CA LEU A 144 -2.60 5.85 -11.22
C LEU A 144 -1.31 5.61 -12.01
N LEU A 145 -1.35 4.85 -13.10
CA LEU A 145 -0.16 4.61 -13.94
C LEU A 145 0.39 5.88 -14.60
N ARG A 146 -0.41 6.95 -14.70
CA ARG A 146 0.02 8.26 -15.21
C ARG A 146 0.55 9.18 -14.11
N GLU A 147 0.39 8.81 -12.84
CA GLU A 147 0.87 9.62 -11.73
C GLU A 147 2.39 9.50 -11.57
N PRO A 148 3.10 10.61 -11.33
CA PRO A 148 4.52 10.56 -11.03
C PRO A 148 4.74 9.79 -9.73
N GLY A 149 5.77 8.93 -9.71
CA GLY A 149 6.11 8.12 -8.53
C GLY A 149 5.32 6.81 -8.39
N VAL A 150 4.35 6.54 -9.27
CA VAL A 150 3.67 5.24 -9.31
C VAL A 150 4.47 4.27 -10.19
N CYS A 151 4.76 3.08 -9.67
CA CYS A 151 5.44 2.03 -10.42
C CYS A 151 4.65 0.72 -10.42
N ARG A 152 4.85 -0.09 -11.45
CA ARG A 152 4.41 -1.49 -11.45
C ARG A 152 5.34 -2.30 -10.57
N VAL A 153 4.76 -3.21 -9.79
CA VAL A 153 5.47 -4.11 -8.90
C VAL A 153 5.64 -5.46 -9.58
N ASP A 154 6.87 -5.99 -9.57
CA ASP A 154 7.08 -7.39 -9.94
C ASP A 154 6.66 -8.29 -8.78
N VAL A 155 5.42 -8.76 -8.84
CA VAL A 155 4.87 -9.65 -7.82
C VAL A 155 5.60 -11.00 -7.80
N SER A 156 6.17 -11.44 -8.93
CA SER A 156 6.93 -12.70 -8.97
C SER A 156 8.19 -12.59 -8.13
N ALA A 157 8.88 -11.45 -8.16
CA ALA A 157 10.02 -11.17 -7.29
C ALA A 157 9.61 -11.15 -5.81
N LEU A 158 8.46 -10.57 -5.46
CA LEU A 158 7.95 -10.57 -4.08
C LEU A 158 7.59 -11.98 -3.59
N LEU A 159 7.00 -12.82 -4.45
CA LEU A 159 6.56 -14.18 -4.09
C LEU A 159 7.69 -15.19 -3.96
N ARG A 160 8.90 -14.86 -4.46
CA ARG A 160 10.14 -15.64 -4.24
C ARG A 160 10.72 -15.47 -2.85
N LEU A 161 10.31 -14.44 -2.12
CA LEU A 161 10.73 -14.21 -0.75
C LEU A 161 9.99 -15.18 0.17
N ASP A 162 10.71 -15.74 1.15
CA ASP A 162 10.08 -16.49 2.24
C ASP A 162 9.31 -15.55 3.20
N GLU A 163 8.63 -16.09 4.20
CA GLU A 163 7.78 -15.28 5.09
C GLU A 163 8.57 -14.28 5.94
N ALA A 164 9.76 -14.66 6.41
CA ALA A 164 10.63 -13.78 7.18
C ALA A 164 11.21 -12.68 6.28
N GLN A 165 11.60 -13.05 5.06
CA GLN A 165 12.04 -12.12 4.04
C GLN A 165 10.92 -11.23 3.54
N LEU A 166 9.67 -11.66 3.51
CA LEU A 166 8.54 -10.81 3.14
C LEU A 166 8.20 -9.83 4.28
N ALA A 167 8.41 -10.25 5.53
CA ALA A 167 8.32 -9.38 6.70
C ALA A 167 9.42 -8.29 6.73
N ASP A 168 10.59 -8.55 6.15
CA ASP A 168 11.72 -7.61 6.07
C ASP A 168 11.78 -6.84 4.73
N ALA A 169 11.49 -7.49 3.60
CA ALA A 169 11.46 -6.89 2.26
C ALA A 169 10.23 -6.03 2.02
N SER A 170 9.28 -6.08 2.95
CA SER A 170 8.29 -5.05 3.17
C SER A 170 8.91 -3.65 3.37
N LEU A 171 10.23 -3.48 3.31
CA LEU A 171 10.98 -2.22 3.36
C LEU A 171 11.43 -1.70 1.99
N VAL A 172 11.42 -2.52 0.93
CA VAL A 172 12.02 -2.17 -0.37
C VAL A 172 11.10 -2.62 -1.52
N ILE A 173 10.74 -1.68 -2.40
CA ILE A 173 9.99 -2.00 -3.62
C ILE A 173 10.88 -2.89 -4.50
N ALA A 174 10.46 -4.13 -4.76
CA ALA A 174 10.90 -4.86 -5.94
C ALA A 174 10.25 -4.20 -7.16
N ALA A 175 10.83 -3.07 -7.57
CA ALA A 175 10.37 -2.33 -8.73
C ALA A 175 10.62 -3.19 -9.98
N CYS A 176 9.79 -3.04 -11.02
CA CYS A 176 10.08 -3.72 -12.29
C CYS A 176 11.49 -3.36 -12.79
N GLU A 177 12.06 -4.17 -13.69
CA GLU A 177 13.43 -3.97 -14.22
C GLU A 177 13.65 -2.56 -14.78
N GLU A 178 12.60 -1.93 -15.35
CA GLU A 178 12.65 -0.55 -15.85
C GLU A 178 12.78 0.52 -14.74
N CYS A 179 12.37 0.18 -13.52
CA CYS A 179 12.40 1.03 -12.34
C CYS A 179 13.57 0.68 -11.38
N ALA A 180 14.29 -0.41 -11.64
CA ALA A 180 15.42 -0.86 -10.83
C ALA A 180 16.60 0.15 -10.84
N PRO A 181 17.40 0.23 -9.77
CA PRO A 181 18.68 0.95 -9.80
C PRO A 181 19.60 0.35 -10.87
N GLY A 182 20.17 1.18 -11.76
CA GLY A 182 21.08 0.74 -12.82
C GLY A 182 20.43 0.37 -14.16
N ALA A 183 19.10 0.44 -14.27
CA ALA A 183 18.39 0.26 -15.54
C ALA A 183 18.84 1.29 -16.60
N PRO A 184 18.73 0.97 -17.92
CA PRO A 184 19.08 1.89 -19.01
C PRO A 184 18.45 3.26 -18.82
N LYS A 185 19.11 4.34 -19.31
CA LYS A 185 18.73 5.74 -19.08
C LYS A 185 17.22 5.92 -19.08
N ARG A 186 16.69 6.17 -17.88
CA ARG A 186 15.26 6.30 -17.60
C ARG A 186 14.63 7.27 -18.59
N ARG A 187 13.49 6.88 -19.17
CA ARG A 187 12.64 7.82 -19.89
C ARG A 187 12.30 8.99 -18.94
N PRO A 188 12.29 10.25 -19.41
CA PRO A 188 11.81 11.36 -18.60
C PRO A 188 10.44 11.01 -17.99
N GLY A 189 10.35 11.04 -16.65
CA GLY A 189 9.12 10.70 -15.92
C GLY A 189 9.03 9.28 -15.32
N ALA A 190 10.04 8.41 -15.50
CA ALA A 190 10.05 7.13 -14.80
C ALA A 190 10.18 7.31 -13.27
N PRO A 191 9.35 6.65 -12.46
CA PRO A 191 9.28 6.84 -11.01
C PRO A 191 10.61 6.45 -10.33
N LYS A 192 10.99 7.21 -9.29
CA LYS A 192 12.11 6.82 -8.41
C LYS A 192 11.61 5.74 -7.44
N PRO A 193 12.36 4.65 -7.22
CA PRO A 193 12.03 3.72 -6.13
C PRO A 193 12.06 4.49 -4.81
N PHE A 194 11.19 4.17 -3.86
CA PHE A 194 11.11 4.81 -2.55
C PHE A 194 10.83 3.76 -1.46
N CYS A 195 11.21 4.04 -0.22
CA CYS A 195 10.95 3.16 0.92
C CYS A 195 9.46 3.17 1.26
N ILE A 196 8.81 2.01 1.31
CA ILE A 196 7.39 1.90 1.65
C ILE A 196 7.11 2.22 3.13
N ASN A 197 8.09 2.02 4.02
CA ASN A 197 7.96 2.38 5.42
C ASN A 197 8.00 3.90 5.62
N CYS A 198 9.01 4.61 5.11
CA CYS A 198 9.17 6.04 5.41
C CYS A 198 8.79 6.97 4.25
N GLY A 199 8.39 6.44 3.09
CA GLY A 199 8.01 7.23 1.92
C GLY A 199 9.16 7.97 1.23
N ARG A 200 10.43 7.79 1.65
CA ARG A 200 11.61 8.48 1.10
C ARG A 200 12.14 7.81 -0.16
N ASP A 201 12.50 8.61 -1.17
CA ASP A 201 13.18 8.13 -2.37
C ASP A 201 14.45 7.32 -2.01
N LEU A 202 14.62 6.17 -2.63
CA LEU A 202 15.82 5.35 -2.54
C LEU A 202 16.84 5.86 -3.56
N VAL A 203 18.05 6.15 -3.07
CA VAL A 203 19.17 6.58 -3.91
C VAL A 203 19.78 5.39 -4.67
N PRO A 204 20.35 5.60 -5.87
CA PRO A 204 21.13 4.57 -6.56
C PRO A 204 22.28 4.09 -5.66
N GLY A 205 22.40 2.77 -5.47
CA GLY A 205 23.42 2.17 -4.60
C GLY A 205 22.99 1.91 -3.16
N TRP A 206 21.71 2.05 -2.83
CA TRP A 206 21.18 1.61 -1.52
C TRP A 206 21.26 0.08 -1.39
N GLU A 207 22.26 -0.42 -0.69
CA GLU A 207 22.30 -1.81 -0.22
C GLU A 207 21.30 -2.00 0.93
N ARG A 208 20.61 -3.16 0.96
CA ARG A 208 19.79 -3.54 2.11
C ARG A 208 20.68 -3.49 3.37
N PRO A 209 20.29 -2.79 4.44
CA PRO A 209 20.93 -2.97 5.73
C PRO A 209 20.75 -4.44 6.13
N GLY A 210 21.82 -5.23 6.10
CA GLY A 210 21.80 -6.68 6.33
C GLY A 210 22.38 -7.55 5.21
N ALA A 211 22.71 -7.00 4.04
CA ALA A 211 23.37 -7.74 2.96
C ALA A 211 24.90 -7.90 3.15
N GLN A 212 25.39 -7.91 4.39
CA GLN A 212 26.82 -8.11 4.67
C GLN A 212 27.15 -9.61 4.65
N GLN A 213 27.50 -10.07 3.45
CA GLN A 213 28.40 -11.19 3.13
C GLN A 213 28.54 -12.34 4.15
N GLN A 214 27.82 -13.44 3.93
CA GLN A 214 28.39 -14.76 4.25
C GLN A 214 29.37 -15.13 3.14
N GLY A 215 30.58 -14.56 3.22
CA GLY A 215 31.73 -14.94 2.42
C GLY A 215 32.85 -15.40 3.34
N THR A 216 32.71 -16.55 4.00
CA THR A 216 33.85 -17.19 4.66
C THR A 216 34.63 -18.02 3.65
N ALA A 217 35.83 -17.53 3.40
CA ALA A 217 36.88 -18.14 2.61
C ALA A 217 37.18 -19.58 3.04
N TYR A 218 37.12 -20.52 2.09
CA TYR A 218 37.94 -21.74 2.14
C TYR A 218 39.32 -21.41 1.57
N GLY A 219 40.19 -20.90 2.44
CA GLY A 219 41.61 -20.73 2.16
C GLY A 219 42.35 -22.04 2.42
N ALA A 220 42.96 -22.56 1.36
CA ALA A 220 43.86 -23.70 1.38
C ALA A 220 45.05 -23.47 2.35
N GLY A 221 45.28 -24.42 3.25
CA GLY A 221 46.49 -24.49 4.08
C GLY A 221 47.35 -25.67 3.68
N GLY A 222 48.36 -25.43 2.84
CA GLY A 222 49.41 -26.37 2.50
C GLY A 222 50.73 -25.99 3.15
N ARG A 223 51.29 -26.95 3.90
CA ARG A 223 52.71 -27.24 4.20
C ARG A 223 53.58 -26.17 4.87
N SER A 224 54.08 -26.55 6.04
CA SER A 224 55.51 -26.55 6.38
C SER A 224 55.83 -27.89 7.04
#